data_AF-A0A382T888-F1
#
_entry.id   AF-A0A382T888-F1
#
_cell.length_a   1.000
_cell.length_b   1.000
_cell.length_c   1.000
_cell.angle_alpha   90.00
_cell.angle_beta   90.00
_cell.angle_gamma   90.00
#
_symmetry.space_group_name_H-M   'P 1'
#
loop_
_entity.id
_entity.type
_entity.pdbx_description
1 polymer ?
#
loop_
_entity_poly.entity_id
_entity_poly.type
_entity_poly.pdbx_seq_one_letter_code
_entity_poly.pdbx_strand_id
1 'polypeptide(L)'
;SVDIYFNSDTPIAGFQFFVEGVDVTGAGGGAAGDAGFTVSTGNNTVLGFSLTGATIAAGEGVLVVLDVTGAGEACLADVIISDSSGNALDATVENCTTISIGDDCPSGNYDCAGVCDGATVEDCAGECGGSAEVDECGVCDGDGPDMCWDGSYECDAADCPDMPGGTVEINYNSDTPIAGFQFDVEGVTVTGAGGGDADAAGFTVSCSATTCVGFSLSGATIPAGAGVLVVLEVEGDTGAACLADLVISDASGNALDAMVEDCLTISVGGGDVYGCTDMDACNYNADATADDGSCDYGTMCWDG
;
A
#
# COMPACT_ATOMS: atom_id res chain seq x y z
N SER A 1 16.97 -45.81 49.91
CA SER A 1 16.19 -44.58 50.02
C SER A 1 16.11 -43.92 48.66
N VAL A 2 15.11 -43.06 48.46
CA VAL A 2 14.92 -42.23 47.26
C VAL A 2 14.63 -40.81 47.74
N ASP A 3 15.32 -39.83 47.18
CA ASP A 3 15.08 -38.42 47.50
C ASP A 3 13.99 -37.88 46.58
N ILE A 4 12.97 -37.27 47.17
CA ILE A 4 11.94 -36.53 46.42
C ILE A 4 12.33 -35.07 46.44
N TYR A 5 12.49 -34.47 45.26
CA TYR A 5 12.89 -33.07 45.10
C TYR A 5 11.67 -32.18 44.92
N PHE A 6 11.79 -30.91 45.30
CA PHE A 6 10.84 -29.87 44.94
C PHE A 6 11.57 -28.66 44.35
N ASN A 7 10.89 -27.97 43.44
CA ASN A 7 11.19 -26.61 43.01
C ASN A 7 9.88 -25.81 43.10
N SER A 8 9.83 -24.81 43.96
CA SER A 8 8.59 -24.09 44.24
C SER A 8 8.82 -22.58 44.32
N ASP A 9 8.06 -21.80 43.57
CA ASP A 9 8.06 -20.33 43.69
C ASP A 9 7.23 -19.83 44.89
N THR A 10 6.43 -20.71 45.48
CA THR A 10 5.50 -20.42 46.57
C THR A 10 5.74 -21.37 47.77
N PRO A 11 5.42 -20.95 49.01
CA PRO A 11 5.54 -21.84 50.17
C PRO A 11 4.54 -23.00 50.15
N ILE A 12 5.01 -24.20 50.51
CA ILE A 12 4.20 -25.43 50.56
C ILE A 12 3.69 -25.64 51.99
N ALA A 13 2.38 -25.75 52.18
CA ALA A 13 1.77 -26.01 53.50
C ALA A 13 1.36 -27.47 53.71
N GLY A 14 1.25 -28.23 52.63
CA GLY A 14 0.88 -29.64 52.66
C GLY A 14 1.22 -30.32 51.34
N PHE A 15 1.48 -31.62 51.41
CA PHE A 15 1.70 -32.43 50.22
C PHE A 15 1.12 -33.83 50.40
N GLN A 16 0.64 -34.40 49.31
CA GLN A 16 0.27 -35.79 49.15
C GLN A 16 0.77 -36.26 47.79
N PHE A 17 1.28 -37.49 47.72
CA PHE A 17 1.53 -38.16 46.44
C PHE A 17 1.49 -39.67 46.62
N PHE A 18 1.24 -40.37 45.52
CA PHE A 18 1.38 -41.81 45.40
C PHE A 18 2.73 -42.15 44.76
N VAL A 19 3.37 -43.23 45.21
CA VAL A 19 4.63 -43.69 44.63
C VAL A 19 4.39 -45.00 43.89
N GLU A 20 4.70 -45.02 42.61
CA GLU A 20 4.67 -46.20 41.75
C GLU A 20 6.07 -46.84 41.65
N GLY A 21 6.11 -48.13 41.25
CA GLY A 21 7.35 -48.85 40.88
C GLY A 21 8.20 -49.39 42.04
N VAL A 22 8.00 -48.92 43.26
CA VAL A 22 8.67 -49.42 44.49
C VAL A 22 7.65 -49.57 45.62
N ASP A 23 7.97 -50.24 46.71
CA ASP A 23 7.15 -50.30 47.93
C ASP A 23 7.70 -49.32 48.98
N VAL A 24 6.89 -48.35 49.42
CA VAL A 24 7.28 -47.37 50.44
C VAL A 24 7.13 -47.94 51.84
N THR A 25 8.24 -47.95 52.60
CA THR A 25 8.33 -48.47 53.98
C THR A 25 8.48 -47.38 55.04
N GLY A 26 8.83 -46.17 54.62
CA GLY A 26 8.97 -45.00 55.49
C GLY A 26 9.20 -43.73 54.67
N ALA A 27 9.00 -42.57 55.29
CA ALA A 27 9.32 -41.27 54.71
C ALA A 27 9.65 -40.28 55.83
N GLY A 28 10.65 -39.43 55.62
CA GLY A 28 11.04 -38.41 56.58
C GLY A 28 12.26 -37.60 56.13
N GLY A 29 12.69 -36.65 56.97
CA GLY A 29 13.80 -35.76 56.64
C GLY A 29 13.46 -34.76 55.52
N GLY A 30 14.50 -34.21 54.89
CA GLY A 30 14.35 -33.14 53.90
C GLY A 30 13.75 -31.85 54.49
N ALA A 31 13.30 -30.97 53.60
CA ALA A 31 12.67 -29.71 53.96
C ALA A 31 11.38 -29.91 54.77
N ALA A 32 10.64 -31.01 54.55
CA ALA A 32 9.49 -31.38 55.36
C ALA A 32 9.88 -31.65 56.83
N GLY A 33 10.95 -32.43 57.05
CA GLY A 33 11.48 -32.70 58.38
C GLY A 33 11.98 -31.43 59.08
N ASP A 34 12.72 -30.59 58.36
CA ASP A 34 13.26 -29.33 58.88
C ASP A 34 12.17 -28.32 59.24
N ALA A 35 11.08 -28.28 58.46
CA ALA A 35 9.90 -27.47 58.73
C ALA A 35 8.98 -28.07 59.83
N GLY A 36 9.30 -29.24 60.36
CA GLY A 36 8.54 -29.90 61.43
C GLY A 36 7.22 -30.54 60.97
N PHE A 37 7.15 -30.96 59.69
CA PHE A 37 5.98 -31.65 59.16
C PHE A 37 5.85 -33.04 59.78
N THR A 38 4.61 -33.46 60.00
CA THR A 38 4.28 -34.86 60.26
C THR A 38 4.12 -35.56 58.92
N VAL A 39 5.03 -36.47 58.62
CA VAL A 39 4.99 -37.30 57.40
C VAL A 39 4.47 -38.68 57.77
N SER A 40 3.44 -39.14 57.06
CA SER A 40 2.84 -40.46 57.20
C SER A 40 2.90 -41.20 55.88
N THR A 41 3.15 -42.50 55.95
CA THR A 41 3.13 -43.40 54.79
C THR A 41 2.11 -44.51 55.01
N GLY A 42 1.41 -44.90 53.94
CA GLY A 42 0.47 -46.01 53.98
C GLY A 42 -0.01 -46.38 52.58
N ASN A 43 0.04 -47.67 52.23
CA ASN A 43 -0.29 -48.18 50.89
C ASN A 43 0.40 -47.37 49.77
N ASN A 44 1.69 -47.06 49.91
CA ASN A 44 2.45 -46.24 48.96
C ASN A 44 2.03 -44.77 48.79
N THR A 45 0.99 -44.31 49.49
CA THR A 45 0.69 -42.89 49.61
C THR A 45 1.58 -42.27 50.68
N VAL A 46 2.19 -41.14 50.35
CA VAL A 46 2.93 -40.29 51.28
C VAL A 46 2.11 -39.03 51.52
N LEU A 47 1.88 -38.69 52.78
CA LEU A 47 1.15 -37.50 53.20
C LEU A 47 2.00 -36.72 54.19
N GLY A 48 2.25 -35.44 53.89
CA GLY A 48 2.96 -34.52 54.77
C GLY A 48 2.12 -33.29 55.08
N PHE A 49 1.95 -32.99 56.36
CA PHE A 49 1.26 -31.78 56.82
C PHE A 49 1.87 -31.23 58.10
N SER A 50 1.62 -29.95 58.39
CA SER A 50 2.02 -29.31 59.65
C SER A 50 0.85 -29.14 60.61
N LEU A 51 1.01 -29.59 61.86
CA LEU A 51 0.04 -29.36 62.95
C LEU A 51 0.14 -27.97 63.57
N THR A 52 1.22 -27.24 63.28
CA THR A 52 1.49 -25.91 63.82
C THR A 52 1.21 -24.79 62.82
N GLY A 53 0.84 -25.14 61.57
CA GLY A 53 0.69 -24.19 60.46
C GLY A 53 2.02 -23.74 59.85
N ALA A 54 3.13 -24.43 60.14
CA ALA A 54 4.40 -24.18 59.47
C ALA A 54 4.33 -24.57 57.98
N THR A 55 5.05 -23.83 57.15
CA THR A 55 5.18 -24.09 55.71
C THR A 55 6.63 -24.39 55.36
N ILE A 56 6.83 -25.19 54.33
CA ILE A 56 8.12 -25.32 53.64
C ILE A 56 8.29 -24.07 52.78
N ALA A 57 9.42 -23.39 52.89
CA ALA A 57 9.65 -22.15 52.14
C ALA A 57 9.76 -22.41 50.63
N ALA A 58 9.43 -21.40 49.83
CA ALA A 58 9.74 -21.38 48.40
C ALA A 58 11.24 -21.57 48.17
N GLY A 59 11.59 -22.23 47.07
CA GLY A 59 12.96 -22.57 46.68
C GLY A 59 13.05 -23.99 46.10
N GLU A 60 14.28 -24.47 46.01
CA GLU A 60 14.62 -25.80 45.50
C GLU A 60 15.28 -26.66 46.59
N GLY A 61 15.06 -27.97 46.55
CA GLY A 61 15.75 -28.90 47.44
C GLY A 61 15.09 -30.27 47.56
N VAL A 62 15.53 -31.05 48.55
CA VAL A 62 14.91 -32.34 48.89
C VAL A 62 13.68 -32.06 49.75
N LEU A 63 12.49 -32.37 49.25
CA LEU A 63 11.23 -32.24 49.97
C LEU A 63 11.17 -33.24 51.12
N VAL A 64 11.38 -34.52 50.82
CA VAL A 64 11.32 -35.65 51.76
C VAL A 64 12.16 -36.81 51.23
N VAL A 65 12.77 -37.59 52.13
CA VAL A 65 13.51 -38.81 51.78
C VAL A 65 12.61 -40.02 52.06
N LEU A 66 12.46 -40.90 51.07
CA LEU A 66 11.67 -42.12 51.16
C LEU A 66 12.55 -43.33 51.47
N ASP A 67 12.09 -44.17 52.40
CA ASP A 67 12.62 -45.51 52.60
C ASP A 67 11.80 -46.50 51.77
N VAL A 68 12.40 -47.13 50.77
CA VAL A 68 11.71 -47.97 49.80
C VAL A 68 12.33 -49.36 49.67
N THR A 69 11.53 -50.33 49.26
CA THR A 69 11.96 -51.68 48.88
C THR A 69 11.45 -52.02 47.47
N GLY A 70 12.09 -52.97 46.78
CA GLY A 70 11.80 -53.29 45.37
C GLY A 70 12.95 -52.90 44.44
N ALA A 71 12.88 -53.35 43.19
CA ALA A 71 13.92 -53.15 42.17
C ALA A 71 13.48 -52.25 41.01
N GLY A 72 12.26 -51.68 41.09
CA GLY A 72 11.77 -50.72 40.10
C GLY A 72 12.24 -49.30 40.38
N GLU A 73 11.90 -48.40 39.46
CA GLU A 73 12.12 -46.96 39.56
C GLU A 73 10.93 -46.31 40.27
N ALA A 74 11.19 -45.46 41.27
CA ALA A 74 10.15 -44.76 41.99
C ALA A 74 9.62 -43.60 41.15
N CYS A 75 8.32 -43.60 40.83
CA CYS A 75 7.68 -42.50 40.09
C CYS A 75 6.49 -41.95 40.88
N LEU A 76 6.40 -40.63 40.95
CA LEU A 76 5.31 -39.93 41.63
C LEU A 76 4.06 -39.89 40.75
N ALA A 77 2.92 -40.21 41.36
CA ALA A 77 1.59 -40.11 40.77
C ALA A 77 0.64 -39.43 41.77
N ASP A 78 -0.52 -38.97 41.30
CA ASP A 78 -1.56 -38.35 42.14
C ASP A 78 -1.03 -37.28 43.11
N VAL A 79 -0.12 -36.43 42.61
CA VAL A 79 0.50 -35.36 43.40
C VAL A 79 -0.52 -34.27 43.70
N ILE A 80 -0.65 -33.92 44.97
CA ILE A 80 -1.46 -32.82 45.48
C ILE A 80 -0.58 -32.01 46.41
N ILE A 81 -0.34 -30.75 46.06
CA ILE A 81 0.38 -29.80 46.91
C ILE A 81 -0.62 -28.71 47.32
N SER A 82 -0.52 -28.19 48.53
CA SER A 82 -1.41 -27.14 49.02
C SER A 82 -0.70 -25.92 49.58
N ASP A 83 -1.32 -24.75 49.39
CA ASP A 83 -0.93 -23.49 50.03
C ASP A 83 -1.39 -23.42 51.50
N SER A 84 -1.00 -22.35 52.19
CA SER A 84 -1.35 -22.11 53.60
C SER A 84 -2.84 -21.89 53.87
N SER A 85 -3.64 -21.66 52.82
CA SER A 85 -5.09 -21.56 52.87
C SER A 85 -5.80 -22.89 52.56
N GLY A 86 -5.04 -23.93 52.19
CA GLY A 86 -5.54 -25.25 51.81
C GLY A 86 -5.99 -25.35 50.35
N ASN A 87 -5.68 -24.35 49.50
CA ASN A 87 -5.92 -24.45 48.06
C ASN A 87 -4.86 -25.35 47.44
N ALA A 88 -5.24 -26.13 46.43
CA ALA A 88 -4.28 -26.90 45.64
C ALA A 88 -3.40 -25.95 44.82
N LEU A 89 -2.09 -26.19 44.85
CA LEU A 89 -1.11 -25.58 43.97
C LEU A 89 -0.96 -26.46 42.73
N ASP A 90 -0.77 -25.83 41.56
CA ASP A 90 -0.51 -26.57 40.32
C ASP A 90 0.91 -27.13 40.37
N ALA A 91 1.03 -28.44 40.26
CA ALA A 91 2.27 -29.17 40.48
C ALA A 91 2.50 -30.16 39.35
N THR A 92 3.68 -30.11 38.74
CA THR A 92 4.10 -31.04 37.70
C THR A 92 5.18 -31.99 38.24
N VAL A 93 5.18 -33.23 37.76
CA VAL A 93 6.21 -34.22 38.11
C VAL A 93 7.23 -34.29 36.99
N GLU A 94 8.47 -33.93 37.30
CA GLU A 94 9.61 -34.07 36.41
C GLU A 94 10.49 -35.24 36.85
N ASN A 95 11.07 -35.96 35.88
CA ASN A 95 12.04 -37.04 36.12
C ASN A 95 11.59 -38.06 37.18
N CYS A 96 10.28 -38.34 37.25
CA CYS A 96 9.63 -39.23 38.21
C CYS A 96 9.71 -38.83 39.69
N THR A 97 10.70 -38.05 40.16
CA THR A 97 10.93 -37.77 41.59
C THR A 97 11.01 -36.29 41.95
N THR A 98 10.86 -35.38 40.99
CA THR A 98 10.90 -33.93 41.22
C THR A 98 9.51 -33.34 41.06
N ILE A 99 9.07 -32.56 42.05
CA ILE A 99 7.81 -31.82 42.02
C ILE A 99 8.11 -30.36 41.71
N SER A 100 7.70 -29.86 40.54
CA SER A 100 7.78 -28.43 40.19
C SER A 100 6.44 -27.76 40.50
N ILE A 101 6.47 -26.62 41.19
CA ILE A 101 5.28 -25.87 41.64
C ILE A 101 5.49 -24.40 41.30
N GLY A 102 4.61 -23.86 40.46
CA GLY A 102 4.71 -22.48 39.99
C GLY A 102 5.33 -22.34 38.61
N ASP A 103 5.97 -21.20 38.34
CA ASP A 103 6.45 -20.86 37.00
C ASP A 103 7.56 -21.80 36.52
N ASP A 104 7.21 -22.70 35.58
CA ASP A 104 8.09 -23.70 34.95
C ASP A 104 9.16 -23.07 34.01
N CYS A 105 9.54 -21.80 34.24
CA CYS A 105 10.51 -21.07 33.41
C CYS A 105 11.78 -20.66 34.16
N PRO A 106 12.84 -21.51 34.14
CA PRO A 106 14.11 -21.23 34.80
C PRO A 106 14.80 -19.93 34.36
N SER A 107 14.53 -19.44 33.15
CA SER A 107 15.13 -18.21 32.62
C SER A 107 14.38 -16.94 33.03
N GLY A 108 13.10 -17.06 33.45
CA GLY A 108 12.18 -15.93 33.64
C GLY A 108 11.85 -15.15 32.36
N ASN A 109 12.28 -15.64 31.19
CA ASN A 109 12.00 -15.01 29.91
C ASN A 109 10.83 -15.72 29.23
N TYR A 110 9.73 -14.99 29.09
CA TYR A 110 8.60 -15.43 28.29
C TYR A 110 8.59 -14.68 26.97
N ASP A 111 8.27 -15.40 25.91
CA ASP A 111 7.90 -14.77 24.65
C ASP A 111 6.52 -14.12 24.75
N CYS A 112 6.09 -13.40 23.70
CA CYS A 112 4.80 -12.72 23.74
C CYS A 112 3.60 -13.68 23.85
N ALA A 113 3.79 -14.99 23.60
CA ALA A 113 2.77 -16.02 23.69
C ALA A 113 2.73 -16.69 25.07
N GLY A 114 3.57 -16.23 26.01
CA GLY A 114 3.70 -16.81 27.34
C GLY A 114 4.46 -18.14 27.34
N VAL A 115 5.22 -18.45 26.29
CA VAL A 115 6.06 -19.64 26.23
C VAL A 115 7.43 -19.33 26.81
N CYS A 116 7.86 -20.12 27.80
CA CYS A 116 9.19 -20.00 28.38
C CYS A 116 10.27 -20.20 27.33
N ASP A 117 11.24 -19.28 27.28
CA ASP A 117 12.32 -19.25 26.28
C ASP A 117 11.80 -19.38 24.84
N GLY A 118 10.55 -18.96 24.62
CA GLY A 118 9.95 -18.93 23.30
C GLY A 118 10.61 -17.87 22.41
N ALA A 119 10.43 -18.02 21.11
CA ALA A 119 10.98 -17.09 20.11
C ALA A 119 9.90 -16.23 19.44
N THR A 120 8.64 -16.35 19.89
CA THR A 120 7.53 -15.62 19.28
C THR A 120 7.63 -14.14 19.64
N VAL A 121 7.63 -13.29 18.62
CA VAL A 121 7.70 -11.84 18.78
C VAL A 121 6.38 -11.20 18.36
N GLU A 122 6.10 -10.02 18.89
CA GLU A 122 5.02 -9.18 18.38
C GLU A 122 5.40 -8.67 16.98
N ASP A 123 4.42 -8.66 16.09
CA ASP A 123 4.54 -7.98 14.81
C ASP A 123 4.43 -6.45 14.99
N CYS A 124 4.47 -5.69 13.89
CA CYS A 124 4.40 -4.23 14.00
C CYS A 124 3.04 -3.69 14.49
N ALA A 125 1.99 -4.52 14.49
CA ALA A 125 0.66 -4.18 15.00
C ALA A 125 0.52 -4.52 16.50
N GLY A 126 1.56 -5.11 17.10
CA GLY A 126 1.55 -5.58 18.47
C GLY A 126 0.85 -6.93 18.63
N GLU A 127 0.61 -7.66 17.53
CA GLU A 127 0.04 -9.00 17.60
C GLU A 127 1.16 -10.03 17.75
N CYS A 128 1.11 -10.80 18.83
CA CYS A 128 2.08 -11.85 19.07
C CYS A 128 2.00 -12.96 18.01
N GLY A 129 3.12 -13.21 17.32
CA GLY A 129 3.17 -14.17 16.22
C GLY A 129 2.33 -13.75 15.01
N GLY A 130 1.96 -12.47 14.95
CA GLY A 130 1.32 -11.89 13.79
C GLY A 130 2.27 -11.80 12.59
N SER A 131 1.71 -11.47 11.44
CA SER A 131 2.43 -11.40 10.18
C SER A 131 2.53 -9.97 9.64
N ALA A 132 2.13 -8.97 10.42
CA ALA A 132 2.11 -7.61 9.97
C ALA A 132 3.54 -7.07 9.84
N GLU A 133 3.86 -6.51 8.68
CA GLU A 133 5.19 -5.97 8.39
C GLU A 133 5.12 -4.47 8.14
N VAL A 134 6.20 -3.76 8.46
CA VAL A 134 6.30 -2.32 8.20
C VAL A 134 6.65 -2.13 6.72
N ASP A 135 5.85 -1.35 6.01
CA ASP A 135 6.10 -0.98 4.61
C ASP A 135 7.23 0.07 4.47
N GLU A 136 7.56 0.44 3.24
CA GLU A 136 8.57 1.47 2.95
C GLU A 136 8.22 2.87 3.50
N CYS A 137 6.95 3.07 3.87
CA CYS A 137 6.42 4.29 4.46
C CYS A 137 6.41 4.29 5.99
N GLY A 138 6.88 3.21 6.62
CA GLY A 138 6.90 3.09 8.07
C GLY A 138 5.53 2.73 8.67
N VAL A 139 4.56 2.34 7.84
CA VAL A 139 3.21 1.95 8.24
C VAL A 139 3.13 0.43 8.34
N CYS A 140 2.60 -0.05 9.46
CA CYS A 140 2.37 -1.47 9.65
C CYS A 140 1.21 -1.97 8.78
N ASP A 141 1.43 -3.04 8.01
CA ASP A 141 0.49 -3.55 6.98
C ASP A 141 -0.01 -2.44 6.04
N GLY A 142 0.87 -1.47 5.75
CA GLY A 142 0.56 -0.40 4.82
C GLY A 142 0.58 -0.86 3.36
N ASP A 143 -0.11 -0.11 2.50
CA ASP A 143 -0.19 -0.37 1.07
C ASP A 143 1.11 0.03 0.32
N GLY A 144 2.10 0.59 1.02
CA GLY A 144 3.32 1.14 0.43
C GLY A 144 3.15 2.55 -0.16
N PRO A 145 4.19 3.10 -0.81
CA PRO A 145 4.15 4.43 -1.38
C PRO A 145 3.32 4.49 -2.67
N ASP A 146 2.63 5.61 -2.86
CA ASP A 146 1.89 5.92 -4.08
C ASP A 146 2.83 6.40 -5.19
N MET A 147 2.53 6.03 -6.44
CA MET A 147 3.26 6.53 -7.61
C MET A 147 2.69 7.88 -8.05
N CYS A 148 3.54 8.91 -8.08
CA CYS A 148 3.21 10.23 -8.58
C CYS A 148 3.22 10.29 -10.13
N TRP A 149 2.63 11.34 -10.70
CA TRP A 149 2.49 11.50 -12.16
C TRP A 149 3.84 11.56 -12.91
N ASP A 150 4.91 12.01 -12.24
CA ASP A 150 6.26 12.10 -12.77
C ASP A 150 7.06 10.80 -12.63
N GLY A 151 6.43 9.74 -12.11
CA GLY A 151 7.04 8.44 -11.84
C GLY A 151 7.86 8.38 -10.55
N SER A 152 7.85 9.43 -9.72
CA SER A 152 8.33 9.35 -8.34
C SER A 152 7.35 8.56 -7.46
N TYR A 153 7.79 8.21 -6.25
CA TYR A 153 7.00 7.48 -5.26
C TYR A 153 7.02 8.23 -3.94
N GLU A 154 5.85 8.52 -3.38
CA GLU A 154 5.70 9.25 -2.12
C GLU A 154 4.69 8.55 -1.21
N CYS A 155 4.87 8.67 0.10
CA CYS A 155 4.03 7.99 1.09
C CYS A 155 2.72 8.73 1.40
N ASP A 156 2.60 9.99 0.97
CA ASP A 156 1.37 10.77 0.99
C ASP A 156 1.18 11.36 -0.41
N ALA A 157 -0.02 11.19 -0.97
CA ALA A 157 -0.38 11.77 -2.26
C ALA A 157 -0.26 13.31 -2.28
N ALA A 158 -0.34 13.97 -1.12
CA ALA A 158 -0.12 15.42 -1.00
C ALA A 158 1.35 15.84 -1.14
N ASP A 159 2.29 14.91 -0.95
CA ASP A 159 3.72 15.14 -1.14
C ASP A 159 4.16 14.93 -2.60
N CYS A 160 3.27 14.38 -3.45
CA CYS A 160 3.53 14.31 -4.88
C CYS A 160 3.68 15.71 -5.50
N PRO A 161 4.64 15.89 -6.42
CA PRO A 161 4.84 17.18 -7.07
C PRO A 161 3.60 17.58 -7.89
N ASP A 162 3.26 18.88 -7.86
CA ASP A 162 2.19 19.44 -8.69
C ASP A 162 2.47 19.18 -10.17
N MET A 163 1.42 18.83 -10.92
CA MET A 163 1.52 18.62 -12.36
C MET A 163 1.87 19.95 -13.05
N PRO A 164 2.88 20.02 -13.94
CA PRO A 164 3.28 21.25 -14.58
C PRO A 164 2.10 21.81 -15.38
N GLY A 165 1.75 23.05 -15.10
CA GLY A 165 0.87 23.85 -15.93
C GLY A 165 1.66 24.74 -16.88
N GLY A 166 0.97 25.33 -17.84
CA GLY A 166 1.59 26.27 -18.77
C GLY A 166 0.57 26.94 -19.67
N THR A 167 1.10 27.73 -20.61
CA THR A 167 0.30 28.34 -21.66
C THR A 167 0.67 27.77 -23.02
N VAL A 168 -0.34 27.46 -23.83
CA VAL A 168 -0.19 26.99 -25.21
C VAL A 168 -0.81 28.03 -26.15
N GLU A 169 -0.05 28.49 -27.13
CA GLU A 169 -0.54 29.44 -28.14
C GLU A 169 -1.10 28.68 -29.33
N ILE A 170 -2.38 28.89 -29.64
CA ILE A 170 -2.99 28.39 -30.86
C ILE A 170 -2.77 29.41 -31.95
N ASN A 171 -2.03 29.03 -32.99
CA ASN A 171 -1.73 29.90 -34.12
C ASN A 171 -2.76 29.71 -35.23
N TYR A 172 -2.91 30.72 -36.08
CA TYR A 172 -3.65 30.60 -37.32
C TYR A 172 -2.91 31.24 -38.50
N ASN A 173 -3.20 30.75 -39.69
CA ASN A 173 -2.88 31.35 -40.97
C ASN A 173 -4.10 31.22 -41.86
N SER A 174 -4.71 32.34 -42.22
CA SER A 174 -5.97 32.38 -42.96
C SER A 174 -5.94 33.39 -44.10
N ASP A 175 -6.40 32.99 -45.28
CA ASP A 175 -6.60 33.88 -46.43
C ASP A 175 -7.95 34.65 -46.36
N THR A 176 -8.84 34.22 -45.45
CA THR A 176 -10.20 34.72 -45.30
C THR A 176 -10.49 35.09 -43.84
N PRO A 177 -11.43 36.04 -43.58
CA PRO A 177 -11.78 36.38 -42.20
C PRO A 177 -12.48 35.23 -41.47
N ILE A 178 -12.11 34.99 -40.21
CA ILE A 178 -12.69 33.94 -39.34
C ILE A 178 -13.79 34.57 -38.47
N ALA A 179 -15.00 34.02 -38.47
CA ALA A 179 -16.13 34.52 -37.68
C ALA A 179 -16.47 33.65 -36.46
N GLY A 180 -15.96 32.42 -36.41
CA GLY A 180 -16.14 31.50 -35.29
C GLY A 180 -15.22 30.30 -35.44
N PHE A 181 -14.86 29.72 -34.30
CA PHE A 181 -14.03 28.52 -34.24
C PHE A 181 -14.49 27.57 -33.14
N GLN A 182 -14.28 26.28 -33.35
CA GLN A 182 -14.35 25.23 -32.36
C GLN A 182 -13.21 24.24 -32.63
N PHE A 183 -12.59 23.74 -31.57
CA PHE A 183 -11.63 22.64 -31.64
C PHE A 183 -11.59 21.91 -30.30
N ASP A 184 -11.15 20.66 -30.34
CA ASP A 184 -10.77 19.90 -29.17
C ASP A 184 -9.25 19.95 -28.97
N VAL A 185 -8.81 19.86 -27.72
CA VAL A 185 -7.40 19.81 -27.33
C VAL A 185 -7.14 18.47 -26.69
N GLU A 186 -6.24 17.70 -27.29
CA GLU A 186 -5.75 16.43 -26.79
C GLU A 186 -4.37 16.61 -26.13
N GLY A 187 -4.00 15.67 -25.26
CA GLY A 187 -2.68 15.62 -24.61
C GLY A 187 -2.52 16.53 -23.38
N VAL A 188 -3.42 17.49 -23.16
CA VAL A 188 -3.44 18.38 -21.98
C VAL A 188 -4.86 18.64 -21.50
N THR A 189 -5.01 19.13 -20.27
CA THR A 189 -6.29 19.59 -19.71
C THR A 189 -6.36 21.12 -19.79
N VAL A 190 -7.35 21.68 -20.47
CA VAL A 190 -7.53 23.13 -20.57
C VAL A 190 -8.17 23.67 -19.28
N THR A 191 -7.53 24.66 -18.66
CA THR A 191 -8.00 25.34 -17.44
C THR A 191 -8.47 26.77 -17.71
N GLY A 192 -8.05 27.37 -18.82
CA GLY A 192 -8.44 28.72 -19.23
C GLY A 192 -8.16 28.99 -20.70
N ALA A 193 -8.78 30.02 -21.25
CA ALA A 193 -8.52 30.48 -22.62
C ALA A 193 -8.79 31.98 -22.75
N GLY A 194 -7.90 32.69 -23.44
CA GLY A 194 -8.02 34.13 -23.67
C GLY A 194 -6.86 34.72 -24.45
N GLY A 195 -6.89 36.03 -24.67
CA GLY A 195 -5.87 36.73 -25.46
C GLY A 195 -5.90 36.39 -26.95
N GLY A 196 -4.80 36.70 -27.65
CA GLY A 196 -4.68 36.55 -29.10
C GLY A 196 -5.59 37.51 -29.89
N ASP A 197 -5.70 37.22 -31.19
CA ASP A 197 -6.51 37.99 -32.12
C ASP A 197 -8.02 37.78 -31.89
N ALA A 198 -8.42 36.66 -31.30
CA ALA A 198 -9.82 36.44 -30.90
C ALA A 198 -10.28 37.45 -29.84
N ASP A 199 -9.50 37.63 -28.76
CA ASP A 199 -9.82 38.60 -27.72
C ASP A 199 -9.73 40.04 -28.26
N ALA A 200 -8.72 40.34 -29.09
CA ALA A 200 -8.59 41.64 -29.74
C ALA A 200 -9.77 41.98 -30.68
N ALA A 201 -10.34 40.98 -31.35
CA ALA A 201 -11.54 41.10 -32.17
C ALA A 201 -12.85 41.11 -31.34
N GLY A 202 -12.77 40.94 -30.02
CA GLY A 202 -13.91 40.93 -29.09
C GLY A 202 -14.72 39.64 -29.14
N PHE A 203 -14.08 38.51 -29.43
CA PHE A 203 -14.72 37.19 -29.37
C PHE A 203 -14.95 36.78 -27.92
N THR A 204 -16.07 36.09 -27.69
CA THR A 204 -16.27 35.33 -26.46
C THR A 204 -15.69 33.94 -26.68
N VAL A 205 -14.63 33.61 -25.94
CA VAL A 205 -14.03 32.28 -25.93
C VAL A 205 -14.47 31.55 -24.66
N SER A 206 -14.92 30.31 -24.81
CA SER A 206 -15.29 29.44 -23.70
C SER A 206 -14.74 28.05 -23.96
N CYS A 207 -13.99 27.54 -22.98
CA CYS A 207 -13.45 26.19 -23.02
C CYS A 207 -13.97 25.36 -21.85
N SER A 208 -14.20 24.08 -22.13
CA SER A 208 -14.23 23.01 -21.14
C SER A 208 -12.81 22.47 -20.93
N ALA A 209 -12.66 21.33 -20.26
CA ALA A 209 -11.37 20.66 -20.09
C ALA A 209 -10.71 20.23 -21.42
N THR A 210 -11.48 20.06 -22.50
CA THR A 210 -10.99 19.55 -23.78
C THR A 210 -11.48 20.37 -24.97
N THR A 211 -12.76 20.73 -25.01
CA THR A 211 -13.34 21.49 -26.14
C THR A 211 -13.31 23.00 -25.89
N CYS A 212 -12.84 23.75 -26.88
CA CYS A 212 -12.86 25.21 -26.92
C CYS A 212 -13.76 25.73 -28.04
N VAL A 213 -14.55 26.76 -27.73
CA VAL A 213 -15.44 27.43 -28.70
C VAL A 213 -15.25 28.94 -28.60
N GLY A 214 -15.07 29.60 -29.74
CA GLY A 214 -14.97 31.05 -29.85
C GLY A 214 -15.94 31.61 -30.88
N PHE A 215 -16.71 32.62 -30.48
CA PHE A 215 -17.66 33.31 -31.37
C PHE A 215 -17.80 34.80 -31.04
N SER A 216 -18.25 35.59 -32.02
CA SER A 216 -18.58 37.01 -31.81
C SER A 216 -20.09 37.24 -31.73
N LEU A 217 -20.55 37.92 -30.66
CA LEU A 217 -21.95 38.36 -30.52
C LEU A 217 -22.27 39.63 -31.32
N SER A 218 -21.25 40.39 -31.75
CA SER A 218 -21.40 41.63 -32.51
C SER A 218 -21.30 41.42 -34.03
N GLY A 219 -20.99 40.19 -34.47
CA GLY A 219 -20.70 39.88 -35.86
C GLY A 219 -19.31 40.34 -36.32
N ALA A 220 -18.40 40.61 -35.37
CA ALA A 220 -17.00 40.87 -35.68
C ALA A 220 -16.31 39.60 -36.18
N THR A 221 -15.31 39.77 -37.05
CA THR A 221 -14.48 38.69 -37.58
C THR A 221 -13.01 38.96 -37.27
N ILE A 222 -12.23 37.92 -37.04
CA ILE A 222 -10.77 37.98 -37.03
C ILE A 222 -10.32 38.17 -38.49
N PRO A 223 -9.52 39.21 -38.81
CA PRO A 223 -9.09 39.46 -40.18
C PRO A 223 -8.27 38.31 -40.77
N ALA A 224 -8.26 38.20 -42.10
CA ALA A 224 -7.31 37.35 -42.81
C ALA A 224 -5.87 37.77 -42.49
N GLY A 225 -4.97 36.79 -42.36
CA GLY A 225 -3.60 36.97 -41.93
C GLY A 225 -3.09 35.78 -41.13
N ALA A 226 -1.94 35.95 -40.50
CA ALA A 226 -1.35 34.97 -39.59
C ALA A 226 -1.08 35.60 -38.22
N GLY A 227 -1.29 34.84 -37.16
CA GLY A 227 -1.12 35.32 -35.78
C GLY A 227 -1.49 34.26 -34.74
N VAL A 228 -1.56 34.70 -33.48
CA VAL A 228 -2.04 33.87 -32.37
C VAL A 228 -3.55 34.04 -32.30
N LEU A 229 -4.30 32.97 -32.53
CA LEU A 229 -5.76 32.97 -32.43
C LEU A 229 -6.22 33.17 -30.99
N VAL A 230 -5.72 32.32 -30.09
CA VAL A 230 -6.04 32.31 -28.66
C VAL A 230 -4.89 31.67 -27.87
N VAL A 231 -4.70 32.11 -26.64
CA VAL A 231 -3.77 31.48 -25.69
C VAL A 231 -4.58 30.63 -24.71
N LEU A 232 -4.21 29.36 -24.58
CA LEU A 232 -4.82 28.43 -23.63
C LEU A 232 -3.95 28.32 -22.38
N GLU A 233 -4.58 28.33 -21.21
CA GLU A 233 -3.96 27.89 -19.96
C GLU A 233 -4.29 26.40 -19.79
N VAL A 234 -3.26 25.59 -19.54
CA VAL A 234 -3.39 24.13 -19.50
C VAL A 234 -2.63 23.51 -18.34
N GLU A 235 -3.05 22.32 -17.93
CA GLU A 235 -2.35 21.40 -17.04
C GLU A 235 -1.89 20.16 -17.84
N GLY A 236 -0.64 19.74 -17.63
CA GLY A 236 -0.02 18.60 -18.30
C GLY A 236 1.18 19.00 -19.18
N ASP A 237 1.69 18.05 -19.96
CA ASP A 237 2.80 18.28 -20.87
C ASP A 237 2.36 19.14 -22.07
N THR A 238 2.72 20.42 -22.07
CA THR A 238 2.40 21.35 -23.15
C THR A 238 2.95 20.92 -24.51
N GLY A 239 4.01 20.09 -24.54
CA GLY A 239 4.55 19.52 -25.77
C GLY A 239 3.70 18.41 -26.39
N ALA A 240 2.78 17.83 -25.61
CA ALA A 240 1.83 16.83 -26.07
C ALA A 240 0.51 17.42 -26.58
N ALA A 241 0.29 18.74 -26.40
CA ALA A 241 -0.94 19.41 -26.81
C ALA A 241 -1.14 19.34 -28.33
N CYS A 242 -2.31 18.85 -28.76
CA CYS A 242 -2.65 18.77 -30.18
C CYS A 242 -4.14 19.10 -30.42
N LEU A 243 -4.43 19.79 -31.52
CA LEU A 243 -5.79 20.13 -31.91
C LEU A 243 -6.47 18.97 -32.65
N ALA A 244 -7.73 18.72 -32.30
CA ALA A 244 -8.62 17.77 -32.96
C ALA A 244 -9.99 18.40 -33.22
N ASP A 245 -10.83 17.73 -34.01
CA ASP A 245 -12.23 18.12 -34.27
C ASP A 245 -12.44 19.61 -34.62
N LEU A 246 -11.53 20.13 -35.45
CA LEU A 246 -11.47 21.52 -35.87
C LEU A 246 -12.70 21.90 -36.71
N VAL A 247 -13.35 23.00 -36.35
CA VAL A 247 -14.41 23.65 -37.12
C VAL A 247 -14.14 25.15 -37.14
N ILE A 248 -13.94 25.71 -38.32
CA ILE A 248 -13.82 27.16 -38.54
C ILE A 248 -15.02 27.62 -39.36
N SER A 249 -15.52 28.83 -39.10
CA SER A 249 -16.70 29.38 -39.80
C SER A 249 -16.50 30.78 -40.35
N ASP A 250 -17.20 31.06 -41.46
CA ASP A 250 -17.31 32.39 -42.07
C ASP A 250 -18.39 33.25 -41.40
N ALA A 251 -18.49 34.52 -41.80
CA ALA A 251 -19.47 35.47 -41.24
C ALA A 251 -20.94 35.10 -41.49
N SER A 252 -21.22 34.14 -42.38
CA SER A 252 -22.56 33.60 -42.64
C SER A 252 -22.82 32.29 -41.87
N GLY A 253 -21.84 31.80 -41.11
CA GLY A 253 -21.91 30.54 -40.35
C GLY A 253 -21.63 29.29 -41.17
N ASN A 254 -21.12 29.43 -42.41
CA ASN A 254 -20.68 28.26 -43.18
C ASN A 254 -19.31 27.80 -42.70
N ALA A 255 -19.07 26.50 -42.69
CA ALA A 255 -17.76 25.94 -42.38
C ALA A 255 -16.74 26.36 -43.46
N LEU A 256 -15.59 26.84 -43.02
CA LEU A 256 -14.41 27.08 -43.85
C LEU A 256 -13.56 25.81 -43.90
N ASP A 257 -12.91 25.58 -45.04
CA ASP A 257 -11.96 24.50 -45.18
C ASP A 257 -10.67 24.84 -44.42
N ALA A 258 -10.38 24.07 -43.38
CA ALA A 258 -9.30 24.33 -42.45
C ALA A 258 -8.65 23.02 -42.00
N MET A 259 -7.34 23.06 -41.78
CA MET A 259 -6.56 21.92 -41.29
C MET A 259 -5.67 22.32 -40.12
N VAL A 260 -5.26 21.33 -39.35
CA VAL A 260 -4.29 21.49 -38.26
C VAL A 260 -2.90 21.14 -38.80
N GLU A 261 -1.99 22.10 -38.73
CA GLU A 261 -0.56 21.96 -38.99
C GLU A 261 0.21 21.98 -37.66
N ASP A 262 1.25 21.14 -37.55
CA ASP A 262 2.14 21.08 -36.37
C ASP A 262 1.39 21.04 -35.02
N CYS A 263 0.25 20.35 -34.98
CA CYS A 263 -0.65 20.20 -33.84
C CYS A 263 -1.34 21.47 -33.31
N LEU A 264 -0.73 22.65 -33.40
CA LEU A 264 -1.21 23.89 -32.75
C LEU A 264 -1.44 25.05 -33.72
N THR A 265 -1.25 24.84 -35.02
CA THR A 265 -1.44 25.86 -36.05
C THR A 265 -2.65 25.52 -36.91
N ILE A 266 -3.59 26.45 -37.02
CA ILE A 266 -4.77 26.31 -37.86
C ILE A 266 -4.51 26.98 -39.21
N SER A 267 -4.60 26.23 -40.29
CA SER A 267 -4.43 26.72 -41.67
C SER A 267 -5.79 26.77 -42.35
N VAL A 268 -6.26 27.96 -42.74
CA VAL A 268 -7.61 28.20 -43.31
C VAL A 268 -7.46 28.76 -44.72
N GLY A 269 -8.14 28.14 -45.69
CA GLY A 269 -8.09 28.58 -47.09
C GLY A 269 -6.75 28.40 -47.79
N GLY A 270 -5.78 27.74 -47.15
CA GLY A 270 -4.67 27.04 -47.81
C GLY A 270 -5.12 25.75 -48.52
N GLY A 271 -6.42 25.63 -48.80
CA GLY A 271 -7.01 24.56 -49.58
C GLY A 271 -6.40 24.56 -50.97
N ASP A 272 -6.27 23.37 -51.53
CA ASP A 272 -5.38 23.08 -52.62
C ASP A 272 -5.29 24.14 -53.73
N VAL A 273 -4.08 24.40 -54.22
CA VAL A 273 -3.94 25.12 -55.49
C VAL A 273 -4.45 24.18 -56.57
N TYR A 274 -5.69 24.41 -56.99
CA TYR A 274 -6.32 23.61 -58.01
C TYR A 274 -5.70 23.89 -59.39
N GLY A 275 -5.29 22.82 -60.06
CA GLY A 275 -4.77 22.87 -61.43
C GLY A 275 -4.22 21.51 -61.85
N CYS A 276 -3.84 21.36 -63.10
CA CYS A 276 -3.33 20.08 -63.57
C CYS A 276 -2.00 19.72 -62.87
N THR A 277 -1.99 18.59 -62.14
CA THR A 277 -0.81 18.08 -61.43
C THR A 277 -0.01 17.06 -62.26
N ASP A 278 -0.50 16.66 -63.43
CA ASP A 278 0.20 15.75 -64.34
C ASP A 278 1.24 16.51 -65.19
N MET A 279 2.53 16.21 -64.97
CA MET A 279 3.65 16.80 -65.72
C MET A 279 3.60 16.54 -67.24
N ASP A 280 2.87 15.52 -67.68
CA ASP A 280 2.73 15.17 -69.11
C ASP A 280 1.59 15.93 -69.80
N ALA A 281 0.78 16.70 -69.07
CA ALA A 281 -0.28 17.52 -69.62
C ALA A 281 0.23 18.91 -70.07
N CYS A 282 -0.37 19.47 -71.13
CA CYS A 282 0.04 20.75 -71.70
C CYS A 282 -0.17 21.95 -70.77
N ASN A 283 -1.08 21.83 -69.80
CA ASN A 283 -1.40 22.87 -68.81
C ASN A 283 -0.98 22.48 -67.40
N TYR A 284 0.05 21.64 -67.26
CA TYR A 284 0.67 21.34 -65.97
C TYR A 284 0.96 22.63 -65.20
N ASN A 285 0.47 22.70 -63.97
CA ASN A 285 0.71 23.80 -63.06
C ASN A 285 1.59 23.31 -61.92
N ALA A 286 2.85 23.77 -61.90
CA ALA A 286 3.81 23.39 -60.86
C ALA A 286 3.43 23.89 -59.46
N ASP A 287 2.57 24.91 -59.37
CA ASP A 287 2.08 25.43 -58.11
C ASP A 287 0.82 24.67 -57.64
N ALA A 288 0.23 23.80 -58.48
CA ALA A 288 -0.97 23.05 -58.13
C ALA A 288 -0.70 21.95 -57.09
N THR A 289 -1.51 21.91 -56.04
CA THR A 289 -1.43 20.89 -54.97
C THR A 289 -2.57 19.87 -55.03
N ALA A 290 -3.63 20.11 -55.82
CA ALA A 290 -4.62 19.11 -56.19
C ALA A 290 -5.07 19.24 -57.65
N ASP A 291 -5.32 18.08 -58.29
CA ASP A 291 -5.85 18.02 -59.65
C ASP A 291 -7.32 18.41 -59.68
N ASP A 292 -7.65 19.41 -60.50
CA ASP A 292 -9.02 19.89 -60.73
C ASP A 292 -9.69 19.24 -61.95
N GLY A 293 -9.02 18.27 -62.57
CA GLY A 293 -9.47 17.59 -63.78
C GLY A 293 -9.36 18.44 -65.04
N SER A 294 -8.64 19.56 -64.98
CA SER A 294 -8.38 20.43 -66.14
C SER A 294 -7.23 19.94 -67.03
N CYS A 295 -6.53 18.86 -66.67
CA CYS A 295 -5.40 18.34 -67.45
C CYS A 295 -5.74 18.12 -68.93
N ASP A 296 -5.06 18.85 -69.81
CA ASP A 296 -5.21 18.77 -71.26
C ASP A 296 -4.07 17.96 -71.88
N TYR A 297 -4.43 16.80 -72.43
CA TYR A 297 -3.52 15.89 -73.13
C TYR A 297 -3.62 16.01 -74.66
N GLY A 298 -4.10 17.15 -75.17
CA GLY A 298 -4.24 17.41 -76.60
C GLY A 298 -3.01 17.00 -77.42
N THR A 299 -3.23 16.56 -78.67
CA THR A 299 -2.21 15.86 -79.48
C THR A 299 -0.94 16.64 -79.84
N MET A 300 -0.83 17.94 -79.52
CA MET A 300 0.40 18.74 -79.70
C MET A 300 0.36 19.98 -78.78
N CYS A 301 1.19 20.05 -77.74
CA CYS A 301 1.46 21.31 -77.06
C CYS A 301 2.36 22.16 -77.99
N TRP A 302 1.78 23.15 -78.68
CA TRP A 302 2.52 23.99 -79.65
C TRP A 302 3.35 25.05 -78.91
N ASP A 303 4.65 24.79 -78.76
CA ASP A 303 5.65 25.85 -78.57
C ASP A 303 5.92 26.49 -79.93
N GLY A 304 5.44 27.73 -80.11
CA GLY A 304 5.65 28.54 -81.32
C GLY A 304 7.10 28.99 -81.49
#